data_AF-X0K251-F1
#
_entry.id   AF-X0K251-F1
#
_cell.length_a   1.000
_cell.length_b   1.000
_cell.length_c   1.000
_cell.angle_alpha   90.00
_cell.angle_beta   90.00
_cell.angle_gamma   90.00
#
_symmetry.space_group_name_H-M   'P 1'
#
loop_
_entity.id
_entity.type
_entity.pdbx_description
1 polymer ?
#
loop_
_entity_poly.entity_id
_entity_poly.type
_entity_poly.pdbx_seq_one_letter_code
_entity_poly.pdbx_strand_id
1 'polypeptide(L)'
;MSGNLWSIPLQTTNFNIVVAFLGGFISIFGLVSYLLKENYYLSEALISLLAGVAFGPHGADFIRPKDYAECAEFPESCDFDLNAITLNFSRLVLGVQLVLAGVQLPSKYLVREWKSLSLLLGPGMTCMWLATSLLVWALAGQPPFLHALAIGACVTPTDPVLSAVIVKGKFADHNIPQDLQYLITAESGANDGLGYPFLFLALYLIKFTGAAATSGGAADAMGLWFGMTWGYTIILSVIYGAVVGWVGKELLHFAEKHNYVDRESFLVFAIALALFVLGTCGMVGTDDVLACFIAGNTFTWDDWFRLETKDDSLQPTIDMLLNVTIFLWYGAYIPWKDFHDNSVIPLWHLVILGICVLVLRRLPWVFGMHKWIHQIEEVKQAVFVGFFGPIGVSAVFYLFISLEFIEEHLSDEDGRPRSDVKNLGDQTRIIVWFLTVCSIVVHGLSIPVGKLGFHAPRTLSRVVSESLSDAPTGGRRRNIPFIGRYFFGPDKKDARPATGPIVITGAQRMRSELPVHAGDETPPIRREIQFADEVR
;
A
#
# COMPACT_ATOMS: atom_id res chain seq x y z
N MET A 1 49.52 2.14 8.22
CA MET A 1 49.90 0.81 7.67
C MET A 1 50.10 0.97 6.17
N SER A 2 51.32 0.77 5.69
CA SER A 2 51.64 0.77 4.26
C SER A 2 51.00 -0.44 3.60
N GLY A 3 49.89 -0.25 2.88
CA GLY A 3 49.27 -1.29 2.08
C GLY A 3 50.28 -1.87 1.09
N ASN A 4 50.40 -3.19 1.06
CA ASN A 4 51.28 -3.89 0.13
C ASN A 4 50.88 -3.50 -1.31
N LEU A 5 51.79 -2.91 -2.09
CA LEU A 5 51.47 -2.41 -3.45
C LEU A 5 50.93 -3.50 -4.39
N TRP A 6 51.18 -4.77 -4.03
CA TRP A 6 50.73 -5.97 -4.72
C TRP A 6 49.39 -6.54 -4.21
N SER A 7 48.77 -5.96 -3.18
CA SER A 7 47.45 -6.39 -2.73
C SER A 7 46.38 -6.00 -3.75
N ILE A 8 45.49 -6.94 -4.09
CA ILE A 8 44.29 -6.64 -4.89
C ILE A 8 43.47 -5.58 -4.12
N PRO A 9 43.21 -4.40 -4.69
CA PRO A 9 42.52 -3.32 -4.00
C PRO A 9 41.00 -3.57 -3.98
N LEU A 10 40.55 -4.51 -3.13
CA LEU A 10 39.14 -4.72 -2.88
C LEU A 10 38.58 -3.53 -2.07
N GLN A 11 37.66 -2.77 -2.69
CA GLN A 11 36.98 -1.64 -2.04
C GLN A 11 35.61 -2.07 -1.50
N THR A 12 35.58 -2.66 -0.32
CA THR A 12 34.34 -3.11 0.35
C THR A 12 33.68 -1.97 1.14
N THR A 13 33.36 -0.87 0.45
CA THR A 13 32.65 0.27 1.05
C THR A 13 31.16 -0.02 1.20
N ASN A 14 30.48 0.69 2.11
CA ASN A 14 29.03 0.60 2.28
C ASN A 14 28.27 0.82 0.98
N PHE A 15 28.69 1.84 0.21
CA PHE A 15 28.17 2.14 -1.12
C PHE A 15 28.31 0.96 -2.09
N ASN A 16 29.52 0.40 -2.23
CA ASN A 16 29.76 -0.69 -3.17
C ASN A 16 28.96 -1.95 -2.80
N ILE A 17 28.86 -2.26 -1.50
CA ILE A 17 28.12 -3.43 -1.01
C ILE A 17 26.62 -3.26 -1.27
N VAL A 18 26.02 -2.12 -0.88
CA VAL A 18 24.57 -1.92 -0.99
C VAL A 18 24.11 -1.83 -2.44
N VAL A 19 24.88 -1.16 -3.32
CA VAL A 19 24.55 -1.04 -4.74
C VAL A 19 24.72 -2.38 -5.46
N ALA A 20 25.80 -3.12 -5.17
CA ALA A 20 26.01 -4.46 -5.73
C ALA A 20 24.91 -5.43 -5.29
N PHE A 21 24.54 -5.40 -4.00
CA PHE A 21 23.45 -6.21 -3.47
C PHE A 21 22.10 -5.83 -4.10
N LEU A 22 21.76 -4.54 -4.12
CA LEU A 22 20.47 -4.09 -4.67
C LEU A 22 20.32 -4.45 -6.14
N GLY A 23 21.34 -4.15 -6.96
CA GLY A 23 21.36 -4.51 -8.38
C GLY A 23 21.31 -6.01 -8.60
N GLY A 24 22.07 -6.79 -7.82
CA GLY A 24 22.05 -8.24 -7.87
C GLY A 24 20.69 -8.83 -7.47
N PHE A 25 20.10 -8.34 -6.38
CA PHE A 25 18.79 -8.77 -5.90
C PHE A 25 17.70 -8.47 -6.94
N ILE A 26 17.62 -7.24 -7.45
CA ILE A 26 16.64 -6.87 -8.48
C ILE A 26 16.82 -7.71 -9.74
N SER A 27 18.06 -7.96 -10.17
CA SER A 27 18.34 -8.79 -11.34
C SER A 27 17.88 -10.24 -11.15
N ILE A 28 18.23 -10.86 -10.02
CA ILE A 28 17.83 -12.24 -9.69
C ILE A 28 16.32 -12.32 -9.52
N PHE A 29 15.72 -11.37 -8.79
CA PHE A 29 14.27 -11.28 -8.60
C PHE A 29 13.56 -11.15 -9.94
N GLY A 30 14.06 -10.31 -10.86
CA GLY A 30 13.54 -10.14 -12.21
C GLY A 30 13.48 -11.46 -12.99
N LEU A 31 14.54 -12.28 -12.90
CA LEU A 31 14.62 -13.59 -13.58
C LEU A 31 13.55 -14.58 -13.10
N VAL A 32 13.11 -14.48 -11.83
CA VAL A 32 12.11 -15.38 -11.24
C VAL A 32 10.75 -14.69 -10.99
N SER A 33 10.62 -13.42 -11.37
CA SER A 33 9.47 -12.57 -11.02
C SER A 33 8.16 -13.14 -11.54
N TYR A 34 8.14 -13.68 -12.76
CA TYR A 34 6.98 -14.35 -13.32
C TYR A 34 6.53 -15.54 -12.47
N LEU A 35 7.46 -16.39 -12.01
CA LEU A 35 7.13 -17.53 -11.17
C LEU A 35 6.55 -17.07 -9.83
N LEU A 36 7.15 -16.07 -9.18
CA LEU A 36 6.74 -15.61 -7.86
C LEU A 36 5.42 -14.82 -7.89
N LYS A 37 5.27 -13.89 -8.84
CA LYS A 37 4.09 -13.01 -8.96
C LYS A 37 2.93 -13.69 -9.66
N GLU A 38 3.18 -14.34 -10.79
CA GLU A 38 2.09 -14.84 -11.66
C GLU A 38 1.65 -16.25 -11.30
N ASN A 39 2.56 -17.12 -10.84
CA ASN A 39 2.20 -18.49 -10.46
C ASN A 39 1.88 -18.59 -8.96
N TYR A 40 2.72 -18.01 -8.11
CA TYR A 40 2.55 -18.07 -6.65
C TYR A 40 1.78 -16.91 -6.05
N TYR A 41 1.53 -15.80 -6.78
CA TYR A 41 0.83 -14.61 -6.28
C TYR A 41 1.45 -14.02 -5.01
N LEU A 42 2.76 -14.14 -4.85
CA LEU A 42 3.47 -13.55 -3.74
C LEU A 42 3.66 -12.05 -3.98
N SER A 43 3.39 -11.26 -2.96
CA SER A 43 3.64 -9.82 -2.96
C SER A 43 5.15 -9.52 -3.04
N GLU A 44 5.52 -8.58 -3.92
CA GLU A 44 6.86 -8.00 -3.97
C GLU A 44 7.32 -7.44 -2.63
N ALA A 45 6.40 -6.79 -1.91
CA ALA A 45 6.67 -6.22 -0.60
C ALA A 45 7.05 -7.30 0.41
N LEU A 46 6.35 -8.44 0.42
CA LEU A 46 6.66 -9.55 1.32
C LEU A 46 8.03 -10.14 1.01
N ILE A 47 8.32 -10.40 -0.27
CA ILE A 47 9.60 -10.98 -0.70
C ILE A 47 10.75 -10.04 -0.35
N SER A 48 10.59 -8.75 -0.64
CA SER A 48 11.59 -7.72 -0.36
C SER A 48 11.79 -7.50 1.14
N LEU A 49 10.72 -7.55 1.94
CA LEU A 49 10.82 -7.49 3.40
C LEU A 49 11.64 -8.66 3.95
N LEU A 50 11.33 -9.89 3.53
CA LEU A 50 12.06 -11.08 3.97
C LEU A 50 13.53 -11.05 3.53
N ALA A 51 13.80 -10.56 2.32
CA ALA A 51 15.17 -10.33 1.86
C ALA A 51 15.87 -9.26 2.72
N GLY A 52 15.19 -8.16 3.06
CA GLY A 52 15.72 -7.13 3.95
C GLY A 52 16.09 -7.69 5.33
N VAL A 53 15.27 -8.59 5.88
CA VAL A 53 15.59 -9.28 7.14
C VAL A 53 16.80 -10.21 6.98
N ALA A 54 16.83 -11.01 5.92
CA ALA A 54 17.88 -11.99 5.67
C ALA A 54 19.25 -11.35 5.34
N PHE A 55 19.25 -10.18 4.69
CA PHE A 55 20.46 -9.47 4.28
C PHE A 55 20.74 -8.21 5.12
N GLY A 56 19.90 -7.92 6.11
CA GLY A 56 20.10 -6.86 7.09
C GLY A 56 21.00 -7.28 8.26
N PRO A 57 21.05 -6.47 9.34
CA PRO A 57 21.98 -6.63 10.46
C PRO A 57 21.83 -7.94 11.25
N HIS A 58 20.66 -8.59 11.15
CA HIS A 58 20.40 -9.86 11.83
C HIS A 58 20.74 -11.10 10.98
N GLY A 59 21.11 -10.91 9.70
CA GLY A 59 21.41 -11.97 8.76
C GLY A 59 22.80 -11.83 8.14
N ALA A 60 22.86 -11.59 6.83
CA ALA A 60 24.11 -11.46 6.08
C ALA A 60 24.81 -10.09 6.21
N ASP A 61 24.15 -9.10 6.83
CA ASP A 61 24.73 -7.78 7.14
C ASP A 61 25.23 -6.98 5.92
N PHE A 62 24.52 -7.11 4.79
CA PHE A 62 24.82 -6.36 3.56
C PHE A 62 24.12 -5.00 3.54
N ILE A 63 22.90 -4.93 4.07
CA ILE A 63 22.17 -3.68 4.32
C ILE A 63 22.44 -3.29 5.78
N ARG A 64 23.12 -2.17 5.99
CA ARG A 64 23.63 -1.74 7.31
C ARG A 64 23.08 -0.37 7.71
N PRO A 65 21.80 -0.27 8.11
CA PRO A 65 21.18 1.02 8.46
C PRO A 65 21.98 1.83 9.48
N LYS A 66 22.48 1.16 10.53
CA LYS A 66 23.26 1.81 11.61
C LYS A 66 24.59 2.39 11.12
N ASP A 67 25.24 1.73 10.17
CA ASP A 67 26.48 2.26 9.58
C ASP A 67 26.19 3.45 8.66
N TYR A 68 25.03 3.47 7.99
CA TYR A 68 24.64 4.56 7.09
C TYR A 68 24.21 5.81 7.86
N ALA A 69 23.72 5.63 9.08
CA ALA A 69 23.44 6.69 10.04
C ALA A 69 24.63 7.00 10.97
N GLU A 70 25.84 6.48 10.67
CA GLU A 70 27.07 6.74 11.42
C GLU A 70 26.96 6.50 12.94
N CYS A 71 26.12 5.55 13.35
CA CYS A 71 25.79 5.30 14.76
C CYS A 71 26.99 4.92 15.64
N ALA A 72 28.08 4.42 15.04
CA ALA A 72 29.31 4.11 15.76
C ALA A 72 30.12 5.36 16.14
N GLU A 73 30.05 6.41 15.33
CA GLU A 73 30.74 7.68 15.55
C GLU A 73 29.88 8.64 16.37
N PHE A 74 28.57 8.66 16.10
CA PHE A 74 27.59 9.52 16.76
C PHE A 74 26.45 8.71 17.41
N PRO A 75 26.73 7.99 18.52
CA PRO A 75 25.72 7.14 19.16
C PRO A 75 24.53 7.92 19.74
N GLU A 76 24.72 9.21 20.07
CA GLU A 76 23.65 10.06 20.62
C GLU A 76 22.64 10.51 19.54
N SER A 77 23.07 10.72 18.29
CA SER A 77 22.19 11.11 17.18
C SER A 77 21.69 9.93 16.35
N CYS A 78 22.22 8.73 16.57
CA CYS A 78 21.89 7.53 15.81
C CYS A 78 20.39 7.31 15.58
N ASP A 79 19.58 7.40 16.64
CA ASP A 79 18.14 7.20 16.54
C ASP A 79 17.47 8.31 15.72
N PHE A 80 17.90 9.56 15.88
CA PHE A 80 17.41 10.69 15.10
C PHE A 80 17.74 10.54 13.61
N ASP A 81 18.99 10.24 13.28
CA ASP A 81 19.46 10.08 11.90
C ASP A 81 18.79 8.87 11.22
N LEU A 82 18.65 7.74 11.93
CA LEU A 82 17.92 6.56 11.46
C LEU A 82 16.44 6.84 11.20
N ASN A 83 15.78 7.54 12.12
CA ASN A 83 14.38 7.94 11.98
C ASN A 83 14.24 8.88 10.76
N ALA A 84 15.14 9.85 10.60
CA ALA A 84 15.12 10.82 9.51
C ALA A 84 15.36 10.17 8.14
N ILE A 85 16.32 9.26 8.02
CA ILE A 85 16.54 8.49 6.78
C ILE A 85 15.29 7.69 6.44
N THR A 86 14.71 6.99 7.42
CA THR A 86 13.54 6.15 7.18
C THR A 86 12.32 6.98 6.81
N LEU A 87 12.04 8.06 7.53
CA LEU A 87 10.95 8.99 7.23
C LEU A 87 11.07 9.58 5.82
N ASN A 88 12.24 10.12 5.46
CA ASN A 88 12.44 10.73 4.15
C ASN A 88 12.39 9.69 3.01
N PHE A 89 12.83 8.46 3.27
CA PHE A 89 12.68 7.38 2.30
C PHE A 89 11.21 6.96 2.13
N SER A 90 10.45 6.83 3.23
CA SER A 90 9.00 6.61 3.19
C SER A 90 8.28 7.73 2.43
N ARG A 91 8.62 8.99 2.70
CA ARG A 91 8.07 10.18 2.01
C ARG A 91 8.31 10.13 0.50
N LEU A 92 9.54 9.80 0.08
CA LEU A 92 9.88 9.66 -1.34
C LEU A 92 9.01 8.61 -2.02
N VAL A 93 8.89 7.43 -1.41
CA VAL A 93 8.16 6.32 -2.01
C VAL A 93 6.66 6.61 -2.06
N LEU A 94 6.07 7.06 -0.95
CA LEU A 94 4.65 7.46 -0.91
C LEU A 94 4.36 8.58 -1.90
N GLY A 95 5.16 9.65 -1.95
CA GLY A 95 4.93 10.78 -2.84
C GLY A 95 4.88 10.37 -4.31
N VAL A 96 5.87 9.58 -4.77
CA VAL A 96 5.90 9.08 -6.15
C VAL A 96 4.68 8.20 -6.44
N GLN A 97 4.38 7.26 -5.54
CA GLN A 97 3.30 6.32 -5.76
C GLN A 97 1.92 6.95 -5.74
N LEU A 98 1.73 7.98 -4.93
CA LEU A 98 0.48 8.71 -4.85
C LEU A 98 0.23 9.56 -6.09
N VAL A 99 1.27 10.16 -6.68
CA VAL A 99 1.14 10.76 -8.02
C VAL A 99 0.75 9.69 -9.03
N LEU A 100 1.46 8.56 -9.08
CA LEU A 100 1.17 7.48 -10.03
C LEU A 100 -0.25 6.91 -9.85
N ALA A 101 -0.71 6.74 -8.61
CA ALA A 101 -2.07 6.32 -8.29
C ALA A 101 -3.09 7.35 -8.80
N GLY A 102 -2.84 8.65 -8.59
CA GLY A 102 -3.69 9.72 -9.13
C GLY A 102 -3.73 9.75 -10.65
N VAL A 103 -2.58 9.55 -11.31
CA VAL A 103 -2.46 9.50 -12.78
C VAL A 103 -3.22 8.30 -13.36
N GLN A 104 -3.27 7.17 -12.65
CA GLN A 104 -3.95 5.95 -13.09
C GLN A 104 -5.48 6.02 -12.99
N LEU A 105 -6.03 6.99 -12.25
CA LEU A 105 -7.47 7.15 -12.10
C LEU A 105 -8.11 7.79 -13.36
N PRO A 106 -9.33 7.38 -13.74
CA PRO A 106 -10.06 8.00 -14.83
C PRO A 106 -10.31 9.50 -14.62
N SER A 107 -10.54 10.23 -15.71
CA SER A 107 -10.92 11.65 -15.67
C SER A 107 -11.98 11.97 -14.62
N LYS A 108 -11.64 12.95 -13.76
CA LYS A 108 -12.51 13.54 -12.72
C LYS A 108 -13.09 12.49 -11.75
N TYR A 109 -12.39 11.38 -11.53
CA TYR A 109 -12.87 10.27 -10.71
C TYR A 109 -13.31 10.71 -9.30
N LEU A 110 -12.50 11.54 -8.62
CA LEU A 110 -12.81 12.02 -7.27
C LEU A 110 -14.12 12.80 -7.20
N VAL A 111 -14.46 13.56 -8.24
CA VAL A 111 -15.72 14.34 -8.31
C VAL A 111 -16.89 13.41 -8.64
N ARG A 112 -16.70 12.48 -9.58
CA ARG A 112 -17.73 11.55 -10.01
C ARG A 112 -18.14 10.60 -8.88
N GLU A 113 -17.17 10.07 -8.14
CA GLU A 113 -17.35 9.06 -7.10
C GLU A 113 -17.24 9.62 -5.67
N TRP A 114 -17.39 10.95 -5.52
CA TRP A 114 -17.32 11.67 -4.24
C TRP A 114 -18.17 11.02 -3.15
N LYS A 115 -19.39 10.53 -3.47
CA LYS A 115 -20.27 9.92 -2.46
C LYS A 115 -19.64 8.66 -1.85
N SER A 116 -19.21 7.73 -2.68
CA SER A 116 -18.55 6.48 -2.26
C SER A 116 -17.26 6.78 -1.50
N LEU A 117 -16.44 7.72 -2.00
CA LEU A 117 -15.20 8.13 -1.34
C LEU A 117 -15.46 8.82 0.00
N SER A 118 -16.44 9.71 0.09
CA SER A 118 -16.77 10.42 1.34
C SER A 118 -17.21 9.46 2.44
N LEU A 119 -17.88 8.35 2.09
CA LEU A 119 -18.24 7.29 3.02
C LEU A 119 -16.97 6.58 3.54
N LEU A 120 -16.08 6.14 2.64
CA LEU A 120 -14.87 5.43 3.05
C LEU A 120 -13.90 6.33 3.84
N LEU A 121 -13.69 7.57 3.38
CA LEU A 121 -12.72 8.51 3.96
C LEU A 121 -13.25 9.24 5.22
N GLY A 122 -14.56 9.40 5.35
CA GLY A 122 -15.18 10.02 6.52
C GLY A 122 -15.51 9.00 7.61
N PRO A 123 -16.75 8.47 7.63
CA PRO A 123 -17.17 7.50 8.65
C PRO A 123 -16.36 6.21 8.62
N GLY A 124 -15.92 5.74 7.45
CA GLY A 124 -15.05 4.57 7.33
C GLY A 124 -13.75 4.74 8.12
N MET A 125 -12.90 5.70 7.75
CA MET A 125 -11.65 6.00 8.47
C MET A 125 -11.88 6.32 9.95
N THR A 126 -12.92 7.08 10.29
CA THR A 126 -13.23 7.40 11.70
C THR A 126 -13.50 6.14 12.53
N CYS A 127 -14.30 5.21 11.99
CA CYS A 127 -14.56 3.93 12.65
C CYS A 127 -13.32 3.05 12.73
N MET A 128 -12.50 3.01 11.67
CA MET A 128 -11.22 2.28 11.68
C MET A 128 -10.27 2.81 12.77
N TRP A 129 -10.17 4.14 12.88
CA TRP A 129 -9.39 4.83 13.88
C TRP A 129 -9.84 4.51 15.30
N LEU A 130 -11.14 4.67 15.59
CA LEU A 130 -11.70 4.39 16.91
C LEU A 130 -11.59 2.91 17.28
N ALA A 131 -11.85 2.00 16.34
CA ALA A 131 -11.72 0.56 16.56
C ALA A 131 -10.28 0.19 16.92
N THR A 132 -9.30 0.69 16.16
CA THR A 132 -7.89 0.39 16.41
C THR A 132 -7.41 1.00 17.71
N SER A 133 -7.81 2.24 18.00
CA SER A 133 -7.49 2.92 19.26
C SER A 133 -8.06 2.18 20.46
N LEU A 134 -9.29 1.67 20.36
CA LEU A 134 -9.91 0.87 21.42
C LEU A 134 -9.17 -0.46 21.63
N LEU A 135 -8.74 -1.12 20.55
CA LEU A 135 -7.96 -2.37 20.64
C LEU A 135 -6.58 -2.13 21.27
N VAL A 136 -5.89 -1.07 20.86
CA VAL A 136 -4.61 -0.66 21.46
C VAL A 136 -4.81 -0.36 22.94
N TRP A 137 -5.82 0.43 23.30
CA TRP A 137 -6.13 0.73 24.69
C TRP A 137 -6.41 -0.55 25.51
N ALA A 138 -7.20 -1.47 24.97
CA ALA A 138 -7.60 -2.68 25.68
C ALA A 138 -6.44 -3.70 25.83
N LEU A 139 -5.54 -3.79 24.85
CA LEU A 139 -4.55 -4.88 24.77
C LEU A 139 -3.10 -4.42 25.04
N ALA A 140 -2.80 -3.12 25.00
CA ALA A 140 -1.47 -2.57 25.23
C ALA A 140 -1.27 -2.02 26.66
N GLY A 141 -1.94 -2.63 27.65
CA GLY A 141 -1.78 -2.23 29.05
C GLY A 141 -2.50 -0.94 29.44
N GLN A 142 -3.60 -0.58 28.75
CA GLN A 142 -4.45 0.57 29.08
C GLN A 142 -3.67 1.89 29.21
N PRO A 143 -2.90 2.30 28.16
CA PRO A 143 -2.31 3.62 28.14
C PRO A 143 -3.41 4.69 28.23
N PRO A 144 -3.07 5.96 28.56
CA PRO A 144 -4.01 7.06 28.43
C PRO A 144 -4.71 6.99 27.07
N PHE A 145 -6.04 7.14 27.05
CA PHE A 145 -6.81 6.89 25.82
C PHE A 145 -6.34 7.76 24.64
N LEU A 146 -5.87 8.98 24.91
CA LEU A 146 -5.27 9.86 23.90
C LEU A 146 -4.03 9.24 23.23
N HIS A 147 -3.21 8.48 23.96
CA HIS A 147 -2.05 7.77 23.38
C HIS A 147 -2.53 6.69 22.42
N ALA A 148 -3.56 5.94 22.82
CA ALA A 148 -4.14 4.92 21.96
C ALA A 148 -4.77 5.53 20.70
N LEU A 149 -5.35 6.74 20.79
CA LEU A 149 -5.82 7.51 19.63
C LEU A 149 -4.67 7.91 18.69
N ALA A 150 -3.53 8.35 19.21
CA ALA A 150 -2.36 8.68 18.39
C ALA A 150 -1.80 7.44 17.67
N ILE A 151 -1.64 6.33 18.40
CA ILE A 151 -1.17 5.05 17.83
C ILE A 151 -2.17 4.51 16.80
N GLY A 152 -3.47 4.57 17.10
CA GLY A 152 -4.53 4.16 16.19
C GLY A 152 -4.57 5.00 14.91
N ALA A 153 -4.28 6.30 15.00
CA ALA A 153 -4.21 7.18 13.83
C ALA A 153 -3.10 6.75 12.86
N CYS A 154 -1.95 6.33 13.37
CA CYS A 154 -0.83 5.86 12.54
C CYS A 154 -1.22 4.70 11.63
N VAL A 155 -2.07 3.78 12.09
CA VAL A 155 -2.46 2.57 11.35
C VAL A 155 -3.85 2.65 10.72
N THR A 156 -4.46 3.84 10.70
CA THR A 156 -5.78 4.05 10.10
C THR A 156 -5.72 4.12 8.56
N PRO A 157 -4.76 4.85 7.95
CA PRO A 157 -4.60 4.85 6.50
C PRO A 157 -4.34 3.45 5.94
N THR A 158 -4.82 3.21 4.71
CA THR A 158 -4.58 1.96 3.99
C THR A 158 -3.58 2.18 2.87
N ASP A 159 -2.57 1.33 2.83
CA ASP A 159 -1.37 1.56 2.04
C ASP A 159 -1.60 1.27 0.55
N PRO A 160 -1.43 2.26 -0.34
CA PRO A 160 -1.62 2.09 -1.79
C PRO A 160 -0.62 1.10 -2.38
N VAL A 161 0.56 0.99 -1.77
CA VAL A 161 1.64 0.10 -2.19
C VAL A 161 1.24 -1.36 -2.06
N LEU A 162 0.86 -1.77 -0.86
CA LEU A 162 0.41 -3.12 -0.60
C LEU A 162 -0.94 -3.39 -1.27
N SER A 163 -1.78 -2.36 -1.43
CA SER A 163 -3.05 -2.47 -2.17
C SER A 163 -2.82 -2.66 -3.67
N ALA A 164 -1.71 -2.21 -4.25
CA ALA A 164 -1.40 -2.45 -5.66
C ALA A 164 -1.35 -3.96 -6.00
N VAL A 165 -0.97 -4.81 -5.05
CA VAL A 165 -0.92 -6.28 -5.21
C VAL A 165 -2.30 -6.89 -5.42
N ILE A 166 -3.34 -6.28 -4.87
CA ILE A 166 -4.71 -6.76 -5.05
C ILE A 166 -5.38 -6.13 -6.27
N VAL A 167 -5.06 -4.88 -6.62
CA VAL A 167 -5.73 -4.18 -7.72
C VAL A 167 -5.02 -4.30 -9.07
N LYS A 168 -3.76 -4.76 -9.10
CA LYS A 168 -2.98 -4.94 -10.33
C LYS A 168 -2.60 -6.40 -10.57
N GLY A 169 -2.34 -6.73 -11.83
CA GLY A 169 -1.84 -8.05 -12.26
C GLY A 169 -2.93 -9.07 -12.53
N LYS A 170 -2.54 -10.27 -12.99
CA LYS A 170 -3.50 -11.28 -13.50
C LYS A 170 -4.56 -11.68 -12.49
N PHE A 171 -4.26 -11.67 -11.19
CA PHE A 171 -5.26 -11.98 -10.17
C PHE A 171 -6.39 -10.93 -10.17
N ALA A 172 -6.03 -9.64 -10.14
CA ALA A 172 -6.97 -8.54 -10.13
C ALA A 172 -7.85 -8.56 -11.38
N ASP A 173 -7.23 -8.70 -12.56
CA ASP A 173 -7.91 -8.69 -13.86
C ASP A 173 -9.00 -9.76 -14.00
N HIS A 174 -8.84 -10.91 -13.33
CA HIS A 174 -9.80 -12.02 -13.42
C HIS A 174 -10.81 -12.06 -12.27
N ASN A 175 -10.52 -11.43 -11.12
CA ASN A 175 -11.30 -11.63 -9.90
C ASN A 175 -11.93 -10.36 -9.33
N ILE A 176 -11.51 -9.17 -9.77
CA ILE A 176 -11.94 -7.89 -9.20
C ILE A 176 -12.45 -6.96 -10.32
N PRO A 177 -13.70 -6.49 -10.25
CA PRO A 177 -14.23 -5.53 -11.21
C PRO A 177 -13.39 -4.25 -11.29
N GLN A 178 -13.25 -3.70 -12.48
CA GLN A 178 -12.42 -2.51 -12.72
C GLN A 178 -12.87 -1.29 -11.90
N ASP A 179 -14.17 -1.07 -11.76
CA ASP A 179 -14.71 0.03 -10.95
C ASP A 179 -14.31 -0.09 -9.46
N LEU A 180 -14.18 -1.32 -8.97
CA LEU A 180 -13.72 -1.58 -7.61
C LEU A 180 -12.22 -1.33 -7.45
N GLN A 181 -11.42 -1.67 -8.47
CA GLN A 181 -9.99 -1.36 -8.50
C GLN A 181 -9.75 0.16 -8.45
N TYR A 182 -10.51 0.94 -9.22
CA TYR A 182 -10.44 2.40 -9.18
C TYR A 182 -10.87 2.96 -7.82
N LEU A 183 -11.92 2.41 -7.20
CA LEU A 183 -12.38 2.86 -5.89
C LEU A 183 -11.32 2.62 -4.82
N ILE A 184 -10.72 1.42 -4.81
CA ILE A 184 -9.65 1.08 -3.86
C ILE A 184 -8.45 2.00 -4.07
N THR A 185 -8.01 2.21 -5.32
CA THR A 185 -6.88 3.08 -5.65
C THR A 185 -7.13 4.53 -5.21
N ALA A 186 -8.34 5.05 -5.43
CA ALA A 186 -8.71 6.40 -5.03
C ALA A 186 -8.83 6.55 -3.50
N GLU A 187 -9.34 5.53 -2.80
CA GLU A 187 -9.42 5.52 -1.34
C GLU A 187 -8.03 5.44 -0.70
N SER A 188 -7.18 4.50 -1.12
CA SER A 188 -5.81 4.36 -0.62
C SER A 188 -4.92 5.55 -0.98
N GLY A 189 -5.24 6.26 -2.06
CA GLY A 189 -4.51 7.47 -2.43
C GLY A 189 -4.88 8.68 -1.57
N ALA A 190 -6.16 8.83 -1.23
CA ALA A 190 -6.64 9.97 -0.45
C ALA A 190 -6.48 9.78 1.07
N ASN A 191 -6.61 8.55 1.57
CA ASN A 191 -6.58 8.28 3.01
C ASN A 191 -5.19 8.49 3.64
N ASP A 192 -4.11 8.32 2.87
CA ASP A 192 -2.73 8.53 3.30
C ASP A 192 -2.48 9.98 3.70
N GLY A 193 -3.09 10.94 2.99
CA GLY A 193 -3.07 12.36 3.39
C GLY A 193 -4.10 12.70 4.47
N LEU A 194 -5.27 12.07 4.46
CA LEU A 194 -6.34 12.34 5.42
C LEU A 194 -6.13 11.68 6.80
N GLY A 195 -4.98 11.05 7.05
CA GLY A 195 -4.58 10.57 8.37
C GLY A 195 -4.19 11.70 9.34
N TYR A 196 -3.68 12.82 8.83
CA TYR A 196 -3.25 14.00 9.61
C TYR A 196 -4.32 14.50 10.61
N PRO A 197 -5.58 14.73 10.22
CA PRO A 197 -6.64 15.11 11.15
C PRO A 197 -6.78 14.20 12.37
N PHE A 198 -6.66 12.89 12.21
CA PHE A 198 -6.78 11.93 13.32
C PHE A 198 -5.56 11.98 14.23
N LEU A 199 -4.36 12.02 13.64
CA LEU A 199 -3.12 12.03 14.40
C LEU A 199 -2.96 13.33 15.19
N PHE A 200 -3.05 14.47 14.52
CA PHE A 200 -2.82 15.76 15.16
C PHE A 200 -3.92 16.16 16.15
N LEU A 201 -5.15 15.65 16.00
CA LEU A 201 -6.16 15.78 17.04
C LEU A 201 -5.68 15.15 18.36
N ALA A 202 -5.17 13.91 18.29
CA ALA A 202 -4.66 13.21 19.46
C ALA A 202 -3.42 13.90 20.03
N LEU A 203 -2.44 14.24 19.18
CA LEU A 203 -1.19 14.87 19.60
C LEU A 203 -1.38 16.27 20.20
N TYR A 204 -2.23 17.11 19.63
CA TYR A 204 -2.53 18.43 20.20
C TYR A 204 -3.29 18.31 21.52
N LEU A 205 -4.23 17.36 21.65
CA LEU A 205 -4.89 17.11 22.93
C LEU A 205 -3.90 16.61 23.98
N ILE A 206 -2.95 15.73 23.63
CA ILE A 206 -1.87 15.32 24.52
C ILE A 206 -1.06 16.54 24.96
N LYS A 207 -0.66 17.40 24.02
CA LYS A 207 0.14 18.60 24.31
C LYS A 207 -0.53 19.53 25.32
N PHE A 208 -1.79 19.90 25.09
CA PHE A 208 -2.47 20.95 25.86
C PHE A 208 -3.37 20.46 26.99
N THR A 209 -3.76 19.17 27.00
CA THR A 209 -4.66 18.61 28.02
C THR A 209 -4.10 17.38 28.74
N GLY A 210 -2.89 16.94 28.37
CA GLY A 210 -2.18 15.87 29.04
C GLY A 210 -1.93 16.18 30.52
N ALA A 211 -1.72 15.13 31.32
CA ALA A 211 -1.63 15.25 32.78
C ALA A 211 -0.47 16.14 33.25
N ALA A 212 0.56 16.31 32.43
CA ALA A 212 1.70 17.17 32.71
C ALA A 212 1.72 18.45 31.84
N ALA A 213 0.61 18.81 31.18
CA ALA A 213 0.51 20.05 30.42
C ALA A 213 0.69 21.27 31.34
N THR A 214 1.62 22.14 30.98
CA THR A 214 2.02 23.31 31.79
C THR A 214 1.30 24.60 31.38
N SER A 215 0.80 24.68 30.15
CA SER A 215 0.12 25.87 29.61
C SER A 215 -0.83 25.52 28.46
N GLY A 216 -1.84 26.39 28.28
CA GLY A 216 -2.92 26.26 27.30
C GLY A 216 -4.07 25.35 27.75
N GLY A 217 -4.95 25.01 26.81
CA GLY A 217 -6.08 24.12 27.07
C GLY A 217 -6.71 23.54 25.80
N ALA A 218 -7.87 22.87 25.97
CA ALA A 218 -8.57 22.23 24.85
C ALA A 218 -8.92 23.21 23.71
N ALA A 219 -9.16 24.49 24.02
CA ALA A 219 -9.39 25.52 23.02
C ALA A 219 -8.18 25.74 22.11
N ASP A 220 -6.96 25.74 22.65
CA ASP A 220 -5.72 25.89 21.87
C ASP A 220 -5.47 24.67 20.99
N ALA A 221 -5.70 23.46 21.54
CA ALA A 221 -5.62 22.22 20.77
C ALA A 221 -6.59 22.23 19.58
N MET A 222 -7.85 22.62 19.80
CA MET A 222 -8.84 22.72 18.73
C MET A 222 -8.51 23.86 17.75
N GLY A 223 -7.94 24.97 18.23
CA GLY A 223 -7.47 26.07 17.40
C GLY A 223 -6.38 25.64 16.42
N LEU A 224 -5.37 24.90 16.89
CA LEU A 224 -4.35 24.31 16.02
C LEU A 224 -4.94 23.25 15.10
N TRP A 225 -5.86 22.43 15.58
CA TRP A 225 -6.46 21.39 14.74
C TRP A 225 -7.24 21.98 13.56
N PHE A 226 -8.08 22.99 13.78
CA PHE A 226 -8.80 23.64 12.68
C PHE A 226 -7.90 24.56 11.85
N GLY A 227 -7.03 25.35 12.49
CA GLY A 227 -6.17 26.32 11.79
C GLY A 227 -5.01 25.66 11.06
N MET A 228 -4.18 24.91 11.79
CA MET A 228 -2.99 24.26 11.23
C MET A 228 -3.36 22.97 10.50
N THR A 229 -4.03 22.00 11.12
CA THR A 229 -4.26 20.72 10.44
C THR A 229 -5.24 20.85 9.26
N TRP A 230 -6.45 21.37 9.47
CA TRP A 230 -7.42 21.50 8.38
C TRP A 230 -7.05 22.63 7.40
N GLY A 231 -6.77 23.83 7.90
CA GLY A 231 -6.47 24.99 7.07
C GLY A 231 -5.11 24.90 6.37
N TYR A 232 -4.03 24.81 7.14
CA TYR A 232 -2.66 24.87 6.62
C TYR A 232 -2.18 23.55 6.02
N THR A 233 -2.48 22.39 6.61
CA THR A 233 -1.92 21.11 6.16
C THR A 233 -2.79 20.45 5.09
N ILE A 234 -4.11 20.41 5.26
CA ILE A 234 -5.03 19.71 4.33
C ILE A 234 -5.53 20.61 3.20
N ILE A 235 -6.11 21.78 3.49
CA ILE A 235 -6.68 22.63 2.44
C ILE A 235 -5.58 23.20 1.54
N LEU A 236 -4.45 23.64 2.11
CA LEU A 236 -3.33 24.15 1.33
C LEU A 236 -2.71 23.07 0.44
N SER A 237 -2.52 21.84 0.93
CA SER A 237 -1.97 20.75 0.11
C SER A 237 -2.87 20.39 -1.06
N VAL A 238 -4.20 20.38 -0.86
CA VAL A 238 -5.17 20.17 -1.94
C VAL A 238 -5.07 21.30 -2.98
N ILE A 239 -5.04 22.57 -2.54
CA ILE A 239 -4.91 23.71 -3.45
C ILE A 239 -3.57 23.65 -4.20
N TYR A 240 -2.48 23.40 -3.48
CA TYR A 240 -1.13 23.32 -4.00
C TYR A 240 -1.00 22.22 -5.06
N GLY A 241 -1.40 21.00 -4.72
CA GLY A 241 -1.40 19.86 -5.63
C GLY A 241 -2.26 20.12 -6.86
N ALA A 242 -3.45 20.70 -6.69
CA ALA A 242 -4.32 21.02 -7.82
C ALA A 242 -3.70 22.06 -8.75
N VAL A 243 -3.12 23.13 -8.21
CA VAL A 243 -2.44 24.18 -9.00
C VAL A 243 -1.24 23.59 -9.74
N VAL A 244 -0.34 22.88 -9.07
CA VAL A 244 0.88 22.34 -9.69
C VAL A 244 0.54 21.26 -10.71
N GLY A 245 -0.41 20.36 -10.41
CA GLY A 245 -0.87 19.34 -11.36
C GLY A 245 -1.53 19.95 -12.60
N TRP A 246 -2.37 20.99 -12.42
CA TRP A 246 -2.98 21.71 -13.54
C TRP A 246 -1.93 22.42 -14.40
N VAL A 247 -1.01 23.16 -13.78
CA VAL A 247 0.09 23.83 -14.51
C VAL A 247 0.93 22.81 -15.25
N GLY A 248 1.31 21.70 -14.62
CA GLY A 248 2.08 20.63 -15.24
C GLY A 248 1.38 20.05 -16.48
N LYS A 249 0.07 19.83 -16.40
CA LYS A 249 -0.75 19.34 -17.52
C LYS A 249 -0.77 20.32 -18.69
N GLU A 250 -1.03 21.59 -18.43
CA GLU A 250 -1.08 22.63 -19.48
C GLU A 250 0.29 22.85 -20.13
N LEU A 251 1.37 22.82 -19.34
CA LEU A 251 2.74 22.91 -19.87
C LEU A 251 3.10 21.71 -20.74
N LEU A 252 2.72 20.50 -20.34
CA LEU A 252 2.99 19.29 -21.13
C LEU A 252 2.20 19.28 -22.44
N HIS A 253 0.92 19.64 -22.41
CA HIS A 253 0.10 19.84 -23.62
C HIS A 253 0.72 20.89 -24.55
N PHE A 254 1.17 22.01 -24.00
CA PHE A 254 1.83 23.05 -24.78
C PHE A 254 3.11 22.52 -25.44
N ALA A 255 3.95 21.80 -24.70
CA ALA A 255 5.19 21.23 -25.21
C ALA A 255 4.94 20.16 -26.29
N GLU A 256 3.98 19.25 -26.07
CA GLU A 256 3.63 18.19 -27.02
C GLU A 256 3.09 18.76 -28.34
N LYS A 257 2.16 19.73 -28.26
CA LYS A 257 1.59 20.39 -29.44
C LYS A 257 2.63 21.08 -30.31
N HIS A 258 3.73 21.55 -29.71
CA HIS A 258 4.84 22.20 -30.42
C HIS A 258 5.99 21.23 -30.75
N ASN A 259 5.84 19.93 -30.46
CA ASN A 259 6.89 18.92 -30.62
C ASN A 259 8.19 19.25 -29.86
N TYR A 260 8.07 19.82 -28.65
CA TYR A 260 9.21 20.13 -27.78
C TYR A 260 9.58 18.99 -26.83
N VAL A 261 8.67 18.04 -26.60
CA VAL A 261 8.90 16.89 -25.72
C VAL A 261 9.02 15.62 -26.55
N ASP A 262 10.06 14.85 -26.30
CA ASP A 262 10.23 13.50 -26.85
C ASP A 262 9.48 12.46 -25.99
N ARG A 263 9.41 11.22 -26.47
CA ARG A 263 8.65 10.16 -25.79
C ARG A 263 9.21 9.81 -24.41
N GLU A 264 10.53 9.81 -24.22
CA GLU A 264 11.12 9.44 -22.93
C GLU A 264 10.82 10.51 -21.88
N SER A 265 11.02 11.79 -22.24
CA SER A 265 10.68 12.93 -21.38
C SER A 265 9.19 12.99 -21.05
N PHE A 266 8.32 12.62 -21.98
CA PHE A 266 6.88 12.53 -21.76
C PHE A 266 6.53 11.51 -20.67
N LEU A 267 7.09 10.30 -20.75
CA LEU A 267 6.82 9.22 -19.80
C LEU A 267 7.36 9.52 -18.39
N VAL A 268 8.55 10.13 -18.32
CA VAL A 268 9.20 10.50 -17.04
C VAL A 268 8.48 11.66 -16.34
N PHE A 269 7.66 12.43 -17.05
CA PHE A 269 7.03 13.64 -16.52
C PHE A 269 6.23 13.41 -15.24
N ALA A 270 5.50 12.29 -15.11
CA ALA A 270 4.75 11.97 -13.90
C ALA A 270 5.67 11.80 -12.67
N ILE A 271 6.85 11.23 -12.86
CA ILE A 271 7.85 11.03 -11.80
C ILE A 271 8.49 12.38 -11.45
N ALA A 272 8.85 13.17 -12.47
CA ALA A 272 9.38 14.52 -12.26
C ALA A 272 8.39 15.42 -11.50
N LEU A 273 7.10 15.34 -11.84
CA LEU A 273 6.01 16.01 -11.13
C LEU A 273 5.96 15.57 -9.67
N ALA A 274 6.09 14.28 -9.39
CA ALA A 274 6.10 13.78 -8.02
C ALA A 274 7.27 14.30 -7.20
N LEU A 275 8.50 14.23 -7.73
CA LEU A 275 9.68 14.75 -7.06
C LEU A 275 9.57 16.27 -6.82
N PHE A 276 9.05 17.00 -7.81
CA PHE A 276 8.84 18.44 -7.69
C PHE A 276 7.81 18.75 -6.60
N VAL A 277 6.63 18.14 -6.62
CA VAL A 277 5.57 18.36 -5.63
C VAL A 277 6.05 17.96 -4.24
N LEU A 278 6.67 16.79 -4.09
CA LEU A 278 7.21 16.31 -2.81
C LEU A 278 8.22 17.31 -2.22
N GLY A 279 9.23 17.71 -3.00
CA GLY A 279 10.27 18.62 -2.51
C GLY A 279 9.75 20.03 -2.21
N THR A 280 8.91 20.58 -3.08
CA THR A 280 8.38 21.94 -2.91
C THR A 280 7.28 22.04 -1.86
N CYS A 281 6.39 21.06 -1.77
CA CYS A 281 5.39 20.97 -0.70
C CYS A 281 6.08 20.78 0.66
N GLY A 282 7.11 19.93 0.72
CA GLY A 282 7.95 19.76 1.90
C GLY A 282 8.62 21.06 2.35
N MET A 283 9.10 21.90 1.43
CA MET A 283 9.64 23.23 1.76
C MET A 283 8.57 24.21 2.29
N VAL A 284 7.31 24.07 1.83
CA VAL A 284 6.18 24.83 2.37
C VAL A 284 5.77 24.29 3.76
N GLY A 285 6.09 23.04 4.09
CA GLY A 285 5.71 22.41 5.36
C GLY A 285 4.23 22.03 5.45
N THR A 286 3.58 21.80 4.30
CA THR A 286 2.22 21.25 4.22
C THR A 286 2.26 19.77 3.82
N ASP A 287 1.12 19.08 3.82
CA ASP A 287 1.03 17.66 3.48
C ASP A 287 1.48 17.37 2.04
N ASP A 288 2.68 16.81 1.90
CA ASP A 288 3.30 16.46 0.62
C ASP A 288 2.73 15.18 0.00
N VAL A 289 2.29 14.24 0.83
CA VAL A 289 1.60 13.00 0.47
C VAL A 289 0.25 13.30 -0.18
N LEU A 290 -0.61 14.12 0.46
CA LEU A 290 -1.89 14.53 -0.12
C LEU A 290 -1.71 15.39 -1.37
N ALA A 291 -0.76 16.34 -1.35
CA ALA A 291 -0.47 17.19 -2.50
C ALA A 291 -0.06 16.36 -3.72
N CYS A 292 0.74 15.31 -3.54
CA CYS A 292 1.13 14.38 -4.60
C CYS A 292 -0.10 13.67 -5.20
N PHE A 293 -0.99 13.11 -4.37
CA PHE A 293 -2.20 12.44 -4.88
C PHE A 293 -3.10 13.40 -5.67
N ILE A 294 -3.32 14.62 -5.16
CA ILE A 294 -4.15 15.63 -5.83
C ILE A 294 -3.48 16.14 -7.11
N ALA A 295 -2.15 16.31 -7.12
CA ALA A 295 -1.41 16.67 -8.32
C ALA A 295 -1.55 15.63 -9.41
N GLY A 296 -1.40 14.33 -9.09
CA GLY A 296 -1.61 13.24 -10.04
C GLY A 296 -3.02 13.22 -10.65
N ASN A 297 -4.06 13.35 -9.81
CA ASN A 297 -5.45 13.40 -10.26
C ASN A 297 -5.76 14.63 -11.13
N THR A 298 -5.21 15.79 -10.77
CA THR A 298 -5.45 17.03 -11.52
C THR A 298 -4.67 17.04 -12.83
N PHE A 299 -3.50 16.40 -12.84
CA PHE A 299 -2.68 16.23 -14.03
C PHE A 299 -3.38 15.40 -15.11
N THR A 300 -4.20 14.40 -14.72
CA THR A 300 -4.98 13.57 -15.65
C THR A 300 -6.46 13.96 -15.76
N TRP A 301 -6.79 15.22 -15.46
CA TRP A 301 -8.18 15.70 -15.42
C TRP A 301 -8.96 15.50 -16.74
N ASP A 302 -8.29 15.55 -17.89
CA ASP A 302 -8.85 15.33 -19.23
C ASP A 302 -8.63 13.91 -19.78
N ASP A 303 -8.08 13.01 -18.96
CA ASP A 303 -7.72 11.62 -19.29
C ASP A 303 -6.61 11.44 -20.33
N TRP A 304 -6.11 12.52 -20.95
CA TRP A 304 -5.22 12.43 -22.12
C TRP A 304 -3.91 11.70 -21.80
N PHE A 305 -3.21 12.16 -20.76
CA PHE A 305 -1.92 11.57 -20.38
C PHE A 305 -2.05 10.09 -20.00
N ARG A 306 -3.09 9.74 -19.23
CA ARG A 306 -3.34 8.36 -18.79
C ARG A 306 -3.55 7.41 -19.98
N LEU A 307 -4.28 7.87 -21.01
CA LEU A 307 -4.52 7.08 -22.22
C LEU A 307 -3.24 6.92 -23.04
N GLU A 308 -2.43 7.96 -23.17
CA GLU A 308 -1.17 7.93 -23.91
C GLU A 308 -0.12 7.04 -23.24
N THR A 309 -0.11 6.96 -21.90
CA THR A 309 0.82 6.13 -21.14
C THR A 309 0.27 4.76 -20.76
N LYS A 310 -0.93 4.38 -21.22
CA LYS A 310 -1.62 3.16 -20.73
C LYS A 310 -0.82 1.88 -21.00
N ASP A 311 -0.19 1.80 -22.17
CA ASP A 311 0.56 0.62 -22.61
C ASP A 311 2.07 0.74 -22.30
N ASP A 312 2.48 1.78 -21.57
CA ASP A 312 3.87 2.01 -21.19
C ASP A 312 4.21 1.38 -19.84
N SER A 313 5.41 0.80 -19.75
CA SER A 313 5.86 0.08 -18.56
C SER A 313 6.69 0.92 -17.60
N LEU A 314 7.04 2.17 -17.94
CA LEU A 314 7.94 2.98 -17.11
C LEU A 314 7.36 3.26 -15.71
N GLN A 315 6.09 3.68 -15.64
CA GLN A 315 5.44 3.98 -14.37
C GLN A 315 5.34 2.73 -13.45
N PRO A 316 4.84 1.56 -13.92
CA PRO A 316 4.90 0.32 -13.14
C PRO A 316 6.31 -0.12 -12.76
N THR A 317 7.31 0.11 -13.63
CA THR A 317 8.71 -0.27 -13.35
C THR A 317 9.28 0.54 -12.20
N ILE A 318 9.03 1.84 -12.18
CA ILE A 318 9.50 2.73 -11.10
C ILE A 318 8.76 2.44 -9.79
N ASP A 319 7.44 2.20 -9.85
CA ASP A 319 6.64 1.72 -8.71
C ASP A 319 7.26 0.45 -8.11
N MET A 320 7.56 -0.56 -8.93
CA MET A 320 8.22 -1.80 -8.51
C MET A 320 9.60 -1.55 -7.87
N LEU A 321 10.45 -0.70 -8.47
CA LEU A 321 11.79 -0.42 -7.95
C LEU A 321 11.74 0.27 -6.58
N LEU A 322 10.86 1.26 -6.42
CA LEU A 322 10.66 1.96 -5.15
C LEU A 322 10.11 1.00 -4.07
N ASN A 323 9.20 0.11 -4.44
CA ASN A 323 8.67 -0.91 -3.53
C ASN A 323 9.72 -1.89 -3.07
N VAL A 324 10.47 -2.46 -4.00
CA VAL A 324 11.53 -3.41 -3.65
C VAL A 324 12.53 -2.76 -2.71
N THR A 325 12.95 -1.52 -3.01
CA THR A 325 13.96 -0.82 -2.21
C THR A 325 13.47 -0.45 -0.80
N ILE A 326 12.24 0.07 -0.64
CA ILE A 326 11.72 0.44 0.69
C ILE A 326 11.48 -0.76 1.58
N PHE A 327 10.95 -1.87 1.04
CA PHE A 327 10.71 -3.05 1.86
C PHE A 327 12.00 -3.81 2.19
N LEU A 328 13.02 -3.77 1.33
CA LEU A 328 14.38 -4.18 1.69
C LEU A 328 14.91 -3.36 2.87
N TRP A 329 14.75 -2.03 2.83
CA TRP A 329 15.13 -1.14 3.93
C TRP A 329 14.37 -1.45 5.21
N TYR A 330 13.05 -1.57 5.16
CA TYR A 330 12.23 -1.91 6.33
C TYR A 330 12.63 -3.25 6.93
N GLY A 331 12.88 -4.28 6.10
CA GLY A 331 13.32 -5.58 6.59
C GLY A 331 14.63 -5.50 7.39
N ALA A 332 15.56 -4.64 6.95
CA ALA A 332 16.83 -4.39 7.64
C ALA A 332 16.68 -3.46 8.86
N TYR A 333 15.68 -2.57 8.85
CA TYR A 333 15.46 -1.54 9.87
C TYR A 333 14.63 -2.02 11.08
N ILE A 334 13.62 -2.87 10.85
CA ILE A 334 12.63 -3.25 11.88
C ILE A 334 13.29 -3.59 13.23
N PRO A 335 12.81 -3.02 14.35
CA PRO A 335 13.37 -3.27 15.67
C PRO A 335 12.92 -4.65 16.22
N TRP A 336 13.40 -5.73 15.62
CA TRP A 336 13.00 -7.11 15.95
C TRP A 336 13.20 -7.46 17.43
N LYS A 337 14.26 -6.93 18.04
CA LYS A 337 14.56 -7.14 19.45
C LYS A 337 13.47 -6.55 20.35
N ASP A 338 12.98 -5.36 20.01
CA ASP A 338 12.03 -4.61 20.83
C ASP A 338 10.65 -5.26 20.83
N PHE A 339 10.31 -6.12 19.85
CA PHE A 339 9.05 -6.88 19.89
C PHE A 339 9.01 -7.90 21.04
N HIS A 340 10.17 -8.46 21.41
CA HIS A 340 10.27 -9.44 22.48
C HIS A 340 10.73 -8.81 23.80
N ASP A 341 11.73 -7.92 23.73
CA ASP A 341 12.40 -7.32 24.88
C ASP A 341 12.02 -5.83 25.00
N ASN A 342 10.84 -5.58 25.57
CA ASN A 342 10.37 -4.23 25.87
C ASN A 342 9.58 -4.21 27.19
N SER A 343 9.45 -3.00 27.76
CA SER A 343 8.72 -2.75 29.01
C SER A 343 7.25 -2.38 28.81
N VAL A 344 6.80 -2.31 27.57
CA VAL A 344 5.52 -1.71 27.17
C VAL A 344 4.42 -2.74 27.04
N ILE A 345 4.63 -3.77 26.21
CA ILE A 345 3.63 -4.76 25.84
C ILE A 345 4.32 -6.11 25.57
N PRO A 346 3.88 -7.20 26.21
CA PRO A 346 4.48 -8.51 25.98
C PRO A 346 4.09 -9.05 24.59
N LEU A 347 4.98 -9.83 23.98
CA LEU A 347 4.84 -10.33 22.61
C LEU A 347 3.50 -11.01 22.31
N TRP A 348 2.96 -11.79 23.24
CA TRP A 348 1.69 -12.49 23.01
C TRP A 348 0.49 -11.54 22.92
N HIS A 349 0.50 -10.40 23.63
CA HIS A 349 -0.51 -9.36 23.48
C HIS A 349 -0.35 -8.64 22.13
N LEU A 350 0.89 -8.40 21.67
CA LEU A 350 1.14 -7.88 20.32
C LEU A 350 0.55 -8.79 19.25
N VAL A 351 0.77 -10.10 19.34
CA VAL A 351 0.20 -11.08 18.39
C VAL A 351 -1.33 -11.02 18.38
N ILE A 352 -1.97 -11.02 19.56
CA ILE A 352 -3.43 -10.90 19.65
C ILE A 352 -3.91 -9.56 19.07
N LEU A 353 -3.24 -8.47 19.41
CA LEU A 353 -3.54 -7.15 18.88
C LEU A 353 -3.45 -7.15 17.35
N GLY A 354 -2.39 -7.73 16.76
CA GLY A 354 -2.24 -7.89 15.32
C GLY A 354 -3.41 -8.63 14.68
N ILE A 355 -3.81 -9.78 15.24
CA ILE A 355 -4.95 -10.54 14.75
C ILE A 355 -6.25 -9.73 14.85
N CYS A 356 -6.51 -9.12 16.00
CA CYS A 356 -7.71 -8.32 16.23
C CYS A 356 -7.76 -7.10 15.30
N VAL A 357 -6.66 -6.38 15.10
CA VAL A 357 -6.58 -5.22 14.20
C VAL A 357 -6.82 -5.66 12.75
N LEU A 358 -6.22 -6.75 12.29
CA LEU A 358 -6.44 -7.22 10.92
C LEU A 358 -7.90 -7.62 10.65
N VAL A 359 -8.60 -8.17 11.64
CA VAL A 359 -9.99 -8.62 11.49
C VAL A 359 -11.01 -7.51 11.76
N LEU A 360 -10.78 -6.66 12.76
CA LEU A 360 -11.80 -5.74 13.28
C LEU A 360 -11.61 -4.30 12.84
N ARG A 361 -10.39 -3.90 12.40
CA ARG A 361 -10.12 -2.52 12.04
C ARG A 361 -10.97 -2.06 10.87
N ARG A 362 -11.09 -2.85 9.80
CA ARG A 362 -11.72 -2.42 8.53
C ARG A 362 -12.96 -3.21 8.16
N LEU A 363 -12.89 -4.54 8.22
CA LEU A 363 -13.93 -5.45 7.74
C LEU A 363 -15.34 -5.15 8.29
N PRO A 364 -15.56 -4.94 9.60
CA PRO A 364 -16.91 -4.71 10.13
C PRO A 364 -17.55 -3.43 9.58
N TRP A 365 -16.74 -2.39 9.33
CA TRP A 365 -17.22 -1.07 8.92
C TRP A 365 -17.50 -1.00 7.44
N VAL A 366 -16.59 -1.53 6.61
CA VAL A 366 -16.81 -1.67 5.17
C VAL A 366 -18.03 -2.57 4.92
N PHE A 367 -18.14 -3.68 5.66
CA PHE A 367 -19.32 -4.54 5.59
C PHE A 367 -20.59 -3.81 6.07
N GLY A 368 -20.54 -3.05 7.16
CA GLY A 368 -21.69 -2.25 7.60
C GLY A 368 -22.16 -1.24 6.54
N MET A 369 -21.21 -0.73 5.73
CA MET A 369 -21.45 0.36 4.79
C MET A 369 -21.65 -0.08 3.34
N HIS A 370 -21.41 -1.36 3.02
CA HIS A 370 -21.27 -1.84 1.65
C HIS A 370 -22.50 -1.51 0.78
N LYS A 371 -23.71 -1.55 1.34
CA LYS A 371 -24.97 -1.26 0.62
C LYS A 371 -25.14 0.21 0.21
N TRP A 372 -24.39 1.13 0.80
CA TRP A 372 -24.40 2.55 0.43
C TRP A 372 -23.32 2.90 -0.60
N ILE A 373 -22.47 1.94 -0.96
CA ILE A 373 -21.38 2.09 -1.92
C ILE A 373 -21.72 1.23 -3.13
N HIS A 374 -22.10 1.85 -4.24
CA HIS A 374 -22.58 1.13 -5.43
C HIS A 374 -21.52 0.21 -6.07
N GLN A 375 -20.23 0.46 -5.83
CA GLN A 375 -19.15 -0.42 -6.27
C GLN A 375 -18.98 -1.69 -5.40
N ILE A 376 -19.63 -1.77 -4.23
CA ILE A 376 -19.49 -2.86 -3.23
C ILE A 376 -20.88 -3.44 -2.87
N GLU A 377 -21.68 -3.74 -3.88
CA GLU A 377 -23.04 -4.28 -3.65
C GLU A 377 -23.01 -5.70 -3.09
N GLU A 378 -22.09 -6.54 -3.54
CA GLU A 378 -22.06 -7.94 -3.15
C GLU A 378 -21.37 -8.16 -1.80
N VAL A 379 -21.91 -9.09 -1.00
CA VAL A 379 -21.30 -9.52 0.27
C VAL A 379 -19.86 -10.02 0.08
N LYS A 380 -19.57 -10.71 -1.04
CA LYS A 380 -18.22 -11.19 -1.33
C LYS A 380 -17.25 -10.03 -1.57
N GLN A 381 -17.68 -9.01 -2.30
CA GLN A 381 -16.90 -7.78 -2.52
C GLN A 381 -16.69 -7.05 -1.19
N ALA A 382 -17.73 -6.95 -0.36
CA ALA A 382 -17.64 -6.30 0.95
C ALA A 382 -16.64 -6.99 1.89
N VAL A 383 -16.65 -8.32 1.93
CA VAL A 383 -15.68 -9.10 2.73
C VAL A 383 -14.28 -8.97 2.15
N PHE A 384 -14.13 -9.05 0.83
CA PHE A 384 -12.84 -8.92 0.16
C PHE A 384 -12.21 -7.54 0.41
N VAL A 385 -12.94 -6.47 0.11
CA VAL A 385 -12.49 -5.09 0.33
C VAL A 385 -12.29 -4.85 1.82
N GLY A 386 -13.23 -5.26 2.67
CA GLY A 386 -13.11 -5.10 4.11
C GLY A 386 -11.87 -5.78 4.71
N PHE A 387 -11.45 -6.92 4.16
CA PHE A 387 -10.23 -7.62 4.57
C PHE A 387 -8.97 -6.97 3.98
N PHE A 388 -8.95 -6.65 2.68
CA PHE A 388 -7.78 -6.14 1.98
C PHE A 388 -7.62 -4.62 2.11
N GLY A 389 -7.29 -4.16 3.33
CA GLY A 389 -6.89 -2.78 3.63
C GLY A 389 -5.55 -2.77 4.35
N PRO A 390 -4.43 -3.06 3.67
CA PRO A 390 -3.14 -3.29 4.32
C PRO A 390 -2.62 -2.05 5.06
N ILE A 391 -1.97 -2.28 6.19
CA ILE A 391 -1.07 -1.35 6.89
C ILE A 391 0.31 -1.50 6.25
N GLY A 392 0.93 -0.40 5.81
CA GLY A 392 2.20 -0.43 5.09
C GLY A 392 3.02 0.82 5.28
N VAL A 393 3.49 1.42 4.18
CA VAL A 393 4.47 2.51 4.17
C VAL A 393 3.91 3.75 4.87
N SER A 394 2.63 4.07 4.67
CA SER A 394 1.99 5.22 5.33
C SER A 394 1.93 5.12 6.85
N ALA A 395 1.78 3.92 7.40
CA ALA A 395 1.79 3.75 8.85
C ALA A 395 3.16 4.02 9.47
N VAL A 396 4.22 3.64 8.76
CA VAL A 396 5.60 3.93 9.16
C VAL A 396 5.88 5.45 9.04
N PHE A 397 5.37 6.09 7.99
CA PHE A 397 5.42 7.55 7.85
C PHE A 397 4.78 8.25 9.06
N TYR A 398 3.54 7.91 9.42
CA TYR A 398 2.86 8.51 10.57
C TYR A 398 3.49 8.16 11.91
N LEU A 399 4.11 6.99 12.05
CA LEU A 399 4.94 6.65 13.20
C LEU A 399 6.05 7.70 13.39
N PHE A 400 6.84 7.98 12.35
CA PHE A 400 7.95 8.91 12.49
C PHE A 400 7.50 10.37 12.67
N ILE A 401 6.42 10.79 12.00
CA ILE A 401 5.79 12.09 12.28
C ILE A 401 5.36 12.21 13.76
N SER A 402 4.86 11.11 14.34
CA SER A 402 4.49 11.08 15.76
C SER A 402 5.71 11.18 16.67
N LEU A 403 6.80 10.48 16.34
CA LEU A 403 8.05 10.54 17.11
C LEU A 403 8.69 11.95 17.05
N GLU A 404 8.75 12.55 15.86
CA GLU A 404 9.23 13.92 15.65
C GLU A 404 8.40 14.91 16.46
N PHE A 405 7.06 14.79 16.45
CA PHE A 405 6.22 15.65 17.28
C PHE A 405 6.47 15.48 18.78
N ILE A 406 6.68 14.25 19.26
CA ILE A 406 6.99 13.99 20.67
C ILE A 406 8.30 14.66 21.04
N GLU A 407 9.33 14.50 20.22
CA GLU A 407 10.65 15.10 20.42
C GLU A 407 10.61 16.63 20.43
N GLU A 408 9.98 17.24 19.42
CA GLU A 408 9.98 18.70 19.27
C GLU A 408 9.04 19.43 20.24
N HIS A 409 7.93 18.80 20.61
CA HIS A 409 6.81 19.50 21.27
C HIS A 409 6.40 18.92 22.61
N LEU A 410 6.88 17.72 22.96
CA LEU A 410 6.53 17.01 24.19
C LEU A 410 7.76 16.55 24.99
N SER A 411 8.96 17.01 24.62
CA SER A 411 10.19 16.81 25.38
C SER A 411 10.75 18.12 25.94
N ASP A 412 11.65 18.01 26.92
CA ASP A 412 12.40 19.14 27.48
C ASP A 412 13.63 19.51 26.61
N GLU A 413 14.39 20.54 27.03
CA GLU A 413 15.60 21.01 26.32
C GLU A 413 16.71 19.94 26.25
N ASP A 414 16.68 18.94 27.13
CA ASP A 414 17.60 17.80 27.13
C ASP A 414 17.08 16.63 26.25
N GLY A 415 15.97 16.82 25.54
CA GLY A 415 15.32 15.79 24.71
C GLY A 415 14.59 14.72 25.50
N ARG A 416 14.37 14.91 26.82
CA ARG A 416 13.66 13.91 27.63
C ARG A 416 12.15 14.11 27.50
N PRO A 417 11.38 13.05 27.20
CA PRO A 417 9.94 13.15 27.05
C PRO A 417 9.28 13.55 28.37
N ARG A 418 8.24 14.38 28.28
CA ARG A 418 7.39 14.78 29.40
C ARG A 418 6.84 13.55 30.12
N SER A 419 6.67 13.65 31.44
CA SER A 419 6.40 12.49 32.31
C SER A 419 5.17 11.67 31.93
N ASP A 420 4.15 12.31 31.37
CA ASP A 420 2.92 11.65 30.93
C ASP A 420 3.05 10.94 29.57
N VAL A 421 4.03 11.29 28.73
CA VAL A 421 4.27 10.70 27.41
C VAL A 421 5.53 9.85 27.32
N LYS A 422 6.20 9.59 28.47
CA LYS A 422 7.46 8.83 28.53
C LYS A 422 7.44 7.52 27.74
N ASN A 423 6.32 6.79 27.77
CA ASN A 423 6.18 5.51 27.08
C ASN A 423 5.52 5.63 25.70
N LEU A 424 5.03 6.81 25.31
CA LEU A 424 4.27 7.00 24.07
C LEU A 424 5.14 6.75 22.82
N GLY A 425 6.39 7.21 22.84
CA GLY A 425 7.33 6.98 21.73
C GLY A 425 7.57 5.48 21.51
N ASP A 426 7.97 4.77 22.57
CA ASP A 426 8.20 3.32 22.53
C ASP A 426 6.93 2.54 22.16
N GLN A 427 5.78 2.91 22.73
CA GLN A 427 4.47 2.33 22.39
C GLN A 427 4.17 2.46 20.90
N THR A 428 4.33 3.67 20.36
CA THR A 428 4.05 3.95 18.94
C THR A 428 5.01 3.15 18.07
N ARG A 429 6.33 3.19 18.36
CA ARG A 429 7.35 2.46 17.61
C ARG A 429 7.08 0.96 17.59
N ILE A 430 6.89 0.33 18.74
CA ILE A 430 6.71 -1.12 18.85
C ILE A 430 5.39 -1.56 18.20
N ILE A 431 4.28 -0.91 18.54
CA ILE A 431 2.96 -1.34 18.09
C ILE A 431 2.79 -1.12 16.59
N VAL A 432 3.17 0.05 16.07
CA VAL A 432 2.99 0.37 14.65
C VAL A 432 3.86 -0.52 13.78
N TRP A 433 5.14 -0.70 14.12
CA TRP A 433 6.01 -1.64 13.37
C TRP A 433 5.48 -3.06 13.40
N PHE A 434 5.04 -3.55 14.56
CA PHE A 434 4.48 -4.89 14.68
C PHE A 434 3.23 -5.07 13.81
N LEU A 435 2.31 -4.10 13.84
CA LEU A 435 1.10 -4.13 13.01
C LEU A 435 1.42 -4.05 11.51
N THR A 436 2.41 -3.25 11.11
CA THR A 436 2.91 -3.18 9.73
C THR A 436 3.46 -4.54 9.28
N VAL A 437 4.29 -5.20 10.09
CA VAL A 437 4.82 -6.53 9.78
C VAL A 437 3.71 -7.57 9.66
N CYS A 438 2.78 -7.62 10.63
CA CYS A 438 1.63 -8.51 10.57
C CYS A 438 0.81 -8.30 9.29
N SER A 439 0.58 -7.05 8.91
CA SER A 439 -0.16 -6.71 7.71
C SER A 439 0.57 -7.16 6.43
N ILE A 440 1.86 -6.86 6.27
CA ILE A 440 2.64 -7.25 5.09
C ILE A 440 2.64 -8.77 4.93
N VAL A 441 2.86 -9.50 6.03
CA VAL A 441 2.90 -10.97 6.02
C VAL A 441 1.52 -11.56 5.70
N VAL A 442 0.47 -11.13 6.39
CA VAL A 442 -0.86 -11.70 6.20
C VAL A 442 -1.40 -11.38 4.81
N HIS A 443 -1.40 -10.12 4.38
CA HIS A 443 -1.91 -9.75 3.05
C HIS A 443 -1.04 -10.32 1.92
N GLY A 444 0.29 -10.33 2.10
CA GLY A 444 1.22 -10.89 1.12
C GLY A 444 1.09 -12.41 0.90
N LEU A 445 0.57 -13.15 1.90
CA LEU A 445 0.30 -14.59 1.81
C LEU A 445 -1.16 -14.94 1.52
N SER A 446 -2.09 -13.99 1.66
CA SER A 446 -3.54 -14.26 1.62
C SER A 446 -4.01 -14.84 0.29
N ILE A 447 -3.54 -14.30 -0.85
CA ILE A 447 -3.90 -14.81 -2.18
C ILE A 447 -3.33 -16.22 -2.43
N PRO A 448 -2.01 -16.48 -2.24
CA PRO A 448 -1.44 -17.82 -2.38
C PRO A 448 -2.13 -18.87 -1.50
N VAL A 449 -2.34 -18.54 -0.21
CA VAL A 449 -2.96 -19.44 0.77
C VAL A 449 -4.42 -19.68 0.42
N GLY A 450 -5.16 -18.65 0.00
CA GLY A 450 -6.54 -18.80 -0.48
C GLY A 450 -6.63 -19.77 -1.65
N LYS A 451 -5.76 -19.63 -2.66
CA LYS A 451 -5.73 -20.53 -3.83
C LYS A 451 -5.37 -21.96 -3.46
N LEU A 452 -4.39 -22.16 -2.58
CA LEU A 452 -4.02 -23.47 -2.03
C LEU A 452 -5.17 -24.09 -1.22
N GLY A 453 -5.91 -23.29 -0.44
CA GLY A 453 -7.10 -23.74 0.30
C GLY A 453 -8.24 -24.18 -0.61
N PHE A 454 -8.42 -23.55 -1.78
CA PHE A 454 -9.36 -23.99 -2.81
C PHE A 454 -8.91 -25.27 -3.54
N HIS A 455 -7.59 -25.52 -3.64
CA HIS A 455 -7.02 -26.72 -4.25
C HIS A 455 -6.70 -27.83 -3.24
N ALA A 456 -6.82 -27.57 -1.93
CA ALA A 456 -6.76 -28.59 -0.90
C ALA A 456 -7.87 -29.60 -1.21
N PRO A 457 -7.51 -30.87 -1.50
CA PRO A 457 -8.48 -31.81 -2.00
C PRO A 457 -9.62 -31.96 -0.99
N ARG A 458 -10.85 -32.12 -1.53
CA ARG A 458 -12.08 -32.52 -0.81
C ARG A 458 -11.93 -33.83 0.01
N THR A 459 -10.73 -34.37 0.14
CA THR A 459 -10.37 -35.53 0.96
C THR A 459 -10.58 -35.28 2.44
N LEU A 460 -10.35 -34.07 2.99
CA LEU A 460 -10.64 -33.79 4.40
C LEU A 460 -12.15 -33.85 4.70
N SER A 461 -12.98 -33.29 3.82
CA SER A 461 -14.44 -33.40 3.92
C SER A 461 -14.92 -34.85 3.73
N ARG A 462 -14.23 -35.65 2.92
CA ARG A 462 -14.55 -37.06 2.70
C ARG A 462 -14.11 -37.97 3.85
N VAL A 463 -12.96 -37.71 4.49
CA VAL A 463 -12.49 -38.43 5.69
C VAL A 463 -13.34 -38.07 6.91
N VAL A 464 -13.80 -36.82 7.04
CA VAL A 464 -14.75 -36.42 8.10
C VAL A 464 -16.13 -37.03 7.84
N SER A 465 -16.58 -37.12 6.59
CA SER A 465 -17.85 -37.75 6.24
C SER A 465 -17.82 -39.28 6.37
N GLU A 466 -16.71 -39.94 6.05
CA GLU A 466 -16.51 -41.39 6.29
C GLU A 466 -16.41 -41.68 7.79
N SER A 467 -15.74 -40.84 8.58
CA SER A 467 -15.65 -40.99 10.04
C SER A 467 -16.98 -40.77 10.77
N LEU A 468 -17.90 -39.99 10.18
CA LEU A 468 -19.26 -39.77 10.71
C LEU A 468 -20.27 -40.84 10.23
N SER A 469 -19.92 -41.64 9.22
CA SER A 469 -20.77 -42.71 8.67
C SER A 469 -20.57 -44.05 9.39
N ASP A 470 -19.43 -44.24 10.05
CA ASP A 470 -19.08 -45.47 10.80
C ASP A 470 -19.49 -45.46 12.28
N ALA A 471 -20.38 -44.55 12.69
CA ALA A 471 -20.97 -44.60 14.03
C ALA A 471 -22.13 -45.62 14.08
N PRO A 472 -22.08 -46.66 14.95
CA PRO A 472 -23.12 -47.67 15.00
C PRO A 472 -24.46 -47.06 15.41
N THR A 473 -25.50 -47.43 14.67
CA THR A 473 -26.90 -47.07 14.94
C THR A 473 -27.32 -47.51 16.34
N GLY A 474 -27.35 -46.56 17.28
CA GLY A 474 -27.77 -46.82 18.66
C GLY A 474 -28.15 -45.55 19.41
N GLY A 475 -29.43 -45.17 19.33
CA GLY A 475 -30.16 -44.49 20.42
C GLY A 475 -29.98 -42.97 20.61
N ARG A 476 -31.13 -42.30 20.66
CA ARG A 476 -31.41 -40.90 21.11
C ARG A 476 -31.03 -39.75 20.18
N ARG A 477 -32.08 -39.27 19.47
CA ARG A 477 -32.23 -37.90 18.96
C ARG A 477 -31.81 -36.89 20.03
N ARG A 478 -30.84 -36.03 19.70
CA ARG A 478 -30.53 -34.81 20.44
C ARG A 478 -30.42 -33.68 19.42
N ASN A 479 -31.36 -32.73 19.48
CA ASN A 479 -31.38 -31.55 18.63
C ASN A 479 -30.18 -30.65 18.94
N ILE A 480 -29.43 -30.25 17.91
CA ILE A 480 -28.40 -29.17 17.95
C ILE A 480 -28.64 -28.27 16.73
N PRO A 481 -28.58 -26.93 16.86
CA PRO A 481 -29.19 -26.02 15.91
C PRO A 481 -28.33 -25.72 14.66
N PHE A 482 -29.08 -25.65 13.59
CA PHE A 482 -28.86 -25.21 12.22
C PHE A 482 -27.99 -23.94 12.01
N ILE A 483 -26.75 -24.11 11.54
CA ILE A 483 -26.02 -23.11 10.73
C ILE A 483 -25.50 -23.83 9.50
N GLY A 484 -26.32 -23.88 8.44
CA GLY A 484 -25.93 -24.56 7.20
C GLY A 484 -26.75 -24.20 5.97
N ARG A 485 -27.75 -23.31 6.08
CA ARG A 485 -28.69 -23.03 4.99
C ARG A 485 -28.50 -21.69 4.28
N TYR A 486 -27.45 -20.94 4.60
CA TYR A 486 -27.14 -19.69 3.91
C TYR A 486 -26.09 -19.80 2.78
N PHE A 487 -25.52 -20.99 2.54
CA PHE A 487 -24.45 -21.17 1.56
C PHE A 487 -24.84 -21.87 0.26
N PHE A 488 -26.06 -22.39 0.12
CA PHE A 488 -26.48 -23.09 -1.10
C PHE A 488 -27.90 -22.70 -1.52
N GLY A 489 -27.98 -21.82 -2.53
CA GLY A 489 -29.17 -21.68 -3.37
C GLY A 489 -29.30 -22.88 -4.33
N PRO A 490 -30.50 -23.22 -4.80
CA PRO A 490 -30.75 -24.49 -5.48
C PRO A 490 -30.28 -24.47 -6.94
N ASP A 491 -29.45 -25.45 -7.31
CA ASP A 491 -29.12 -25.79 -8.70
C ASP A 491 -30.32 -26.47 -9.38
N LYS A 492 -30.81 -25.88 -10.48
CA LYS A 492 -31.69 -26.56 -11.44
C LYS A 492 -30.84 -27.30 -12.47
N LYS A 493 -30.82 -28.63 -12.42
CA LYS A 493 -30.58 -29.47 -13.61
C LYS A 493 -31.40 -30.75 -13.52
N ASP A 494 -32.35 -30.89 -14.45
CA ASP A 494 -32.85 -32.16 -14.95
C ASP A 494 -33.23 -31.98 -16.42
N ALA A 495 -32.40 -32.51 -17.33
CA ALA A 495 -32.80 -33.05 -18.64
C ALA A 495 -31.58 -33.72 -19.32
N ARG A 496 -31.71 -35.01 -19.60
CA ARG A 496 -30.69 -35.90 -20.19
C ARG A 496 -30.49 -35.65 -21.70
N PRO A 497 -29.33 -36.01 -22.29
CA PRO A 497 -29.14 -35.99 -23.74
C PRO A 497 -29.44 -37.35 -24.40
N ALA A 498 -29.88 -37.30 -25.66
CA ALA A 498 -29.92 -38.43 -26.58
C ALA A 498 -28.71 -38.39 -27.54
N THR A 499 -28.21 -39.56 -27.85
CA THR A 499 -27.01 -39.92 -28.61
C THR A 499 -27.11 -39.69 -30.13
N GLY A 500 -25.99 -39.34 -30.76
CA GLY A 500 -25.74 -39.51 -32.20
C GLY A 500 -24.23 -39.30 -32.51
N PRO A 501 -23.57 -40.16 -33.31
CA PRO A 501 -22.12 -40.06 -33.55
C PRO A 501 -21.82 -39.12 -34.72
N ILE A 502 -20.81 -38.25 -34.58
CA ILE A 502 -20.24 -37.50 -35.70
C ILE A 502 -18.87 -38.09 -36.04
N VAL A 503 -18.78 -38.53 -37.29
CA VAL A 503 -17.63 -39.10 -37.99
C VAL A 503 -16.61 -38.02 -38.30
N ILE A 504 -15.32 -38.32 -38.07
CA ILE A 504 -14.19 -37.52 -38.51
C ILE A 504 -13.73 -38.04 -39.88
N THR A 505 -13.73 -37.18 -40.89
CA THR A 505 -12.99 -37.39 -42.15
C THR A 505 -12.20 -36.12 -42.51
N GLY A 506 -10.97 -36.33 -42.95
CA GLY A 506 -9.96 -35.30 -43.13
C GLY A 506 -9.86 -34.68 -44.52
N ALA A 507 -9.02 -33.64 -44.56
CA ALA A 507 -8.18 -33.10 -45.63
C ALA A 507 -8.75 -32.94 -47.06
N GLN A 508 -8.78 -31.70 -47.55
CA GLN A 508 -8.30 -31.39 -48.91
C GLN A 508 -7.95 -29.91 -49.11
N ARG A 509 -6.77 -29.68 -49.71
CA ARG A 509 -6.33 -28.43 -50.35
C ARG A 509 -7.19 -28.17 -51.59
N MET A 510 -7.57 -26.91 -51.84
CA MET A 510 -7.74 -26.41 -53.20
C MET A 510 -7.26 -24.96 -53.32
N ARG A 511 -6.58 -24.74 -54.44
CA ARG A 511 -6.04 -23.49 -54.97
C ARG A 511 -7.05 -22.98 -56.01
N SER A 512 -6.98 -21.68 -56.30
CA SER A 512 -7.33 -20.99 -57.56
C SER A 512 -8.53 -20.02 -57.55
N GLU A 513 -8.20 -18.83 -58.07
CA GLU A 513 -9.00 -17.92 -58.90
C GLU A 513 -9.80 -16.76 -58.25
N LEU A 514 -9.28 -15.55 -58.54
CA LEU A 514 -9.93 -14.24 -58.50
C LEU A 514 -11.11 -14.18 -59.49
N PRO A 515 -12.09 -13.29 -59.25
CA PRO A 515 -12.13 -12.09 -60.08
C PRO A 515 -12.45 -10.79 -59.33
N VAL A 516 -11.99 -9.72 -59.96
CA VAL A 516 -12.10 -8.29 -59.65
C VAL A 516 -13.55 -7.82 -59.76
N HIS A 517 -14.06 -7.07 -58.76
CA HIS A 517 -15.02 -5.98 -58.99
C HIS A 517 -14.85 -4.87 -57.94
N ALA A 518 -14.83 -3.64 -58.47
CA ALA A 518 -14.66 -2.37 -57.77
C ALA A 518 -15.94 -1.92 -57.07
N GLY A 519 -15.79 -1.23 -55.93
CA GLY A 519 -16.91 -0.57 -55.23
C GLY A 519 -16.52 -0.09 -53.83
N ASP A 520 -15.93 1.09 -53.79
CA ASP A 520 -16.10 2.17 -52.79
C ASP A 520 -16.35 1.78 -51.32
N GLU A 521 -15.31 1.86 -50.49
CA GLU A 521 -15.40 2.21 -49.05
C GLU A 521 -13.99 2.53 -48.54
N THR A 522 -13.76 3.80 -48.17
CA THR A 522 -12.50 4.29 -47.58
C THR A 522 -12.28 3.72 -46.18
N PRO A 523 -11.19 2.96 -45.90
CA PRO A 523 -10.77 2.64 -44.54
C PRO A 523 -9.78 3.69 -43.99
N PRO A 524 -9.65 3.81 -42.66
CA PRO A 524 -8.86 4.87 -42.02
C PRO A 524 -7.36 4.67 -42.28
N ILE A 525 -6.68 5.77 -42.61
CA ILE A 525 -5.24 5.82 -42.88
C ILE A 525 -4.47 5.49 -41.60
N ARG A 526 -3.93 4.28 -41.51
CA ARG A 526 -2.87 3.92 -40.57
C ARG A 526 -1.54 4.25 -41.26
N ARG A 527 -0.88 5.35 -40.87
CA ARG A 527 0.48 5.66 -41.35
C ARG A 527 1.46 4.72 -40.66
N GLU A 528 1.94 3.71 -41.38
CA GLU A 528 3.20 3.03 -41.04
C GLU A 528 4.36 3.98 -41.34
N ILE A 529 5.18 4.23 -40.33
CA ILE A 529 6.43 4.98 -40.44
C ILE A 529 7.52 3.97 -40.81
N GLN A 530 8.02 4.06 -42.05
CA GLN A 530 9.21 3.31 -42.49
C GLN A 530 10.47 4.09 -42.10
N PHE A 531 11.40 3.41 -41.43
CA PHE A 531 12.72 3.95 -41.08
C PHE A 531 13.68 3.82 -42.26
N ALA A 532 14.48 4.87 -42.47
CA ALA A 532 15.48 4.94 -43.52
C ALA A 532 16.74 4.16 -43.10
N ASP A 533 16.78 2.85 -43.37
CA ASP A 533 18.02 2.06 -43.38
C ASP A 533 17.85 0.78 -44.23
N GLU A 534 17.26 0.90 -45.42
CA GLU A 534 17.32 -0.15 -46.46
C GLU A 534 17.42 0.47 -47.87
N VAL A 535 18.48 1.24 -48.13
CA VAL A 535 18.98 1.47 -49.51
C VAL A 535 20.50 1.65 -49.49
N ARG A 536 21.26 0.54 -49.45
CA ARG A 536 22.33 0.21 -50.42
C ARG A 536 23.01 -1.11 -50.14
#